data_AF-A0A5J9UTH5-F1
#
_entry.id   AF-A0A5J9UTH5-F1
#
_cell.length_a   1.000
_cell.length_b   1.000
_cell.length_c   1.000
_cell.angle_alpha   90.00
_cell.angle_beta   90.00
_cell.angle_gamma   90.00
#
_symmetry.space_group_name_H-M   'P 1'
#
loop_
_entity.id
_entity.type
_entity.pdbx_description
1 polymer ?
#
loop_
_entity_poly.entity_id
_entity_poly.type
_entity_poly.pdbx_seq_one_letter_code
_entity_poly.pdbx_strand_id
1 'polypeptide(L)'
;MPPAAGGRIDALPDGVLEHILGFLRADEAVRTCVLARRWRHLWKSATSLRIRHVAAGEHVRDLREFVYHLLLLRRGAPLQICDFYFHGFDDDDVPRVNLWFRYAVICNVRLLRLHVLPSDGRGLLELDDLPLVSQQLRILDLQFVRVRSSFLNFSSCPALKHLYCEFSEFSLSSETTTRTTISSDSLEHLSIVDSAFSDSDGSVERSRIRICTPNLLSLRLRRLQGKTPMLVGDMPSLVQASVDIDDNCDDSCRKLLDPNLDCDCESCGCGWSNNSGQGELGCVLLMGLSAAECLELTSVRSMFIFKRDLRWCTMFSELRTLTLNEYWCISIDIGALACILERSPVLEKLTLQLFSEGYEHKIEMKGTFSLMERSSAISEHLEEVKIKCDVVDERILGILKFLCTFNIHACRVIPYHGYIHWTLNKSSLWFNV
;
A
#
# COMPACT_ATOMS: atom_id res chain seq x y z
N MET A 1 -21.04 -57.64 -13.66
CA MET A 1 -20.60 -56.25 -13.45
C MET A 1 -19.87 -56.18 -12.12
N PRO A 2 -18.62 -55.71 -12.06
CA PRO A 2 -18.01 -55.37 -10.78
C PRO A 2 -18.76 -54.14 -10.20
N PRO A 3 -18.86 -54.00 -8.88
CA PRO A 3 -19.44 -52.79 -8.31
C PRO A 3 -18.53 -51.62 -8.69
N ALA A 4 -19.13 -50.56 -9.23
CA ALA A 4 -18.42 -49.32 -9.47
C ALA A 4 -17.77 -48.88 -8.16
N ALA A 5 -16.43 -48.77 -8.16
CA ALA A 5 -15.67 -48.11 -7.12
C ALA A 5 -15.99 -46.61 -7.19
N GLY A 6 -17.20 -46.24 -6.75
CA GLY A 6 -17.54 -44.86 -6.48
C GLY A 6 -16.71 -44.44 -5.27
N GLY A 7 -15.66 -43.66 -5.52
CA GLY A 7 -14.88 -43.01 -4.48
C GLY A 7 -15.80 -42.17 -3.60
N ARG A 8 -16.28 -42.76 -2.51
CA ARG A 8 -17.20 -42.11 -1.60
C ARG A 8 -16.41 -41.10 -0.80
N ILE A 9 -16.78 -39.83 -0.92
CA ILE A 9 -16.29 -38.75 -0.06
C ILE A 9 -16.42 -39.12 1.43
N ASP A 10 -17.40 -39.95 1.78
CA ASP A 10 -17.61 -40.52 3.12
C ASP A 10 -16.51 -41.49 3.60
N ALA A 11 -15.54 -41.86 2.75
CA ALA A 11 -14.38 -42.68 3.14
C ALA A 11 -13.18 -41.83 3.57
N LEU A 12 -13.20 -40.51 3.35
CA LEU A 12 -12.11 -39.62 3.74
C LEU A 12 -12.03 -39.46 5.26
N PRO A 13 -10.85 -39.20 5.86
CA PRO A 13 -10.71 -38.87 7.28
C PRO A 13 -11.42 -37.57 7.66
N ASP A 14 -11.87 -37.44 8.92
CA ASP A 14 -12.60 -36.25 9.39
C ASP A 14 -11.80 -34.96 9.18
N GLY A 15 -10.49 -34.95 9.45
CA GLY A 15 -9.65 -33.76 9.23
C GLY A 15 -9.60 -33.30 7.77
N VAL A 16 -9.72 -34.22 6.80
CA VAL A 16 -9.82 -33.88 5.37
C VAL A 16 -11.20 -33.28 5.08
N LEU A 17 -12.26 -33.84 5.64
CA LEU A 17 -13.62 -33.33 5.48
C LEU A 17 -13.79 -31.95 6.13
N GLU A 18 -13.22 -31.73 7.31
CA GLU A 18 -13.18 -30.43 8.01
C GLU A 18 -12.45 -29.36 7.19
N HIS A 19 -11.37 -29.75 6.52
CA HIS A 19 -10.66 -28.89 5.59
C HIS A 19 -11.51 -28.60 4.33
N ILE A 20 -12.16 -29.62 3.76
CA ILE A 20 -13.09 -29.45 2.62
C ILE A 20 -14.23 -28.50 2.97
N LEU A 21 -14.84 -28.66 4.15
CA LEU A 21 -15.90 -27.77 4.64
C LEU A 21 -15.41 -26.34 4.85
N GLY A 22 -14.13 -26.17 5.20
CA GLY A 22 -13.49 -24.86 5.25
C GLY A 22 -13.44 -24.15 3.89
N PHE A 23 -13.66 -24.85 2.78
CA PHE A 23 -13.78 -24.21 1.47
C PHE A 23 -15.14 -23.56 1.21
N LEU A 24 -16.18 -23.98 1.93
CA LEU A 24 -17.54 -23.53 1.73
C LEU A 24 -17.81 -22.22 2.50
N ARG A 25 -18.90 -21.53 2.16
CA ARG A 25 -19.45 -20.52 3.07
C ARG A 25 -19.94 -21.19 4.34
N ALA A 26 -19.96 -20.44 5.44
CA ALA A 26 -20.38 -20.96 6.73
C ALA A 26 -21.80 -21.57 6.70
N ASP A 27 -22.75 -20.95 6.00
CA ASP A 27 -24.12 -21.44 5.85
C ASP A 27 -24.17 -22.78 5.10
N GLU A 28 -23.40 -22.89 4.01
CA GLU A 28 -23.29 -24.12 3.22
C GLU A 28 -22.61 -25.25 3.99
N ALA A 29 -21.54 -24.94 4.72
CA ALA A 29 -20.85 -25.89 5.59
C ALA A 29 -21.81 -26.44 6.65
N VAL A 30 -22.61 -25.57 7.29
CA VAL A 30 -23.63 -26.00 8.25
C VAL A 30 -24.70 -26.86 7.57
N ARG A 31 -25.16 -26.50 6.37
CA ARG A 31 -26.15 -27.29 5.62
C ARG A 31 -25.69 -28.73 5.33
N THR A 32 -24.39 -28.99 5.25
CA THR A 32 -23.90 -30.38 5.09
C THR A 32 -24.30 -31.30 6.25
N CYS A 33 -24.70 -30.76 7.40
CA CYS A 33 -25.10 -31.52 8.58
C CYS A 33 -26.29 -32.47 8.35
N VAL A 34 -27.09 -32.26 7.30
CA VAL A 34 -28.24 -33.11 6.95
C VAL A 34 -27.90 -34.22 5.95
N LEU A 35 -26.70 -34.22 5.35
CA LEU A 35 -26.31 -35.19 4.32
C LEU A 35 -26.16 -36.61 4.87
N ALA A 36 -25.51 -36.77 6.02
CA ALA A 36 -25.46 -38.02 6.76
C ALA A 36 -25.09 -37.78 8.23
N ARG A 37 -25.28 -38.80 9.09
CA ARG A 37 -24.98 -38.73 10.53
C ARG A 37 -23.54 -38.26 10.82
N ARG A 38 -22.57 -38.67 9.99
CA ARG A 38 -21.16 -38.28 10.10
C ARG A 38 -20.95 -36.76 9.92
N TRP A 39 -21.67 -36.15 8.99
CA TRP A 39 -21.52 -34.72 8.64
C TRP A 39 -22.15 -33.78 9.66
N ARG A 40 -22.97 -34.29 10.59
CA ARG A 40 -23.77 -33.50 11.55
C ARG A 40 -22.94 -32.51 12.37
N HIS A 41 -21.67 -32.83 12.63
CA HIS A 41 -20.81 -32.04 13.52
C HIS A 41 -19.49 -31.59 12.90
N LEU A 42 -19.14 -32.03 11.69
CA LEU A 42 -17.84 -31.71 11.06
C LEU A 42 -17.64 -30.21 10.85
N TRP A 43 -18.69 -29.48 10.49
CA TRP A 43 -18.63 -28.02 10.29
C TRP A 43 -18.17 -27.26 11.55
N LYS A 44 -18.37 -27.82 12.75
CA LYS A 44 -17.95 -27.21 14.01
C LYS A 44 -16.43 -27.14 14.15
N SER A 45 -15.73 -28.10 13.57
CA SER A 45 -14.28 -28.22 13.58
C SER A 45 -13.64 -27.73 12.28
N ALA A 46 -14.44 -27.23 11.32
CA ALA A 46 -13.91 -26.76 10.04
C ALA A 46 -12.77 -25.76 10.26
N THR A 47 -11.66 -25.94 9.55
CA THR A 47 -10.42 -25.18 9.76
C THR A 47 -10.51 -23.74 9.25
N SER A 48 -11.59 -23.39 8.55
CA SER A 48 -11.79 -22.07 7.98
C SER A 48 -13.23 -21.64 8.15
N LEU A 49 -13.42 -20.34 8.38
CA LEU A 49 -14.72 -19.74 8.55
C LEU A 49 -14.89 -18.60 7.55
N ARG A 50 -15.86 -18.72 6.64
CA ARG A 50 -16.16 -17.70 5.64
C ARG A 50 -17.59 -17.22 5.80
N ILE A 51 -17.74 -15.99 6.28
CA ILE A 51 -19.03 -15.36 6.50
C ILE A 51 -19.12 -14.22 5.49
N ARG A 52 -19.95 -14.41 4.47
CA ARG A 52 -20.10 -13.49 3.35
C ARG A 52 -21.57 -13.37 2.96
N HIS A 53 -22.00 -12.18 2.58
CA HIS A 53 -23.33 -11.99 1.96
C HIS A 53 -23.40 -12.64 0.58
N VAL A 54 -24.60 -13.10 0.22
CA VAL A 54 -24.86 -13.82 -1.03
C VAL A 54 -25.50 -12.91 -2.07
N ALA A 55 -26.25 -11.89 -1.64
CA ALA A 55 -26.98 -10.99 -2.53
C ALA A 55 -26.70 -9.51 -2.23
N ALA A 56 -26.85 -8.69 -3.27
CA ALA A 56 -26.81 -7.23 -3.15
C ALA A 56 -27.98 -6.73 -2.30
N GLY A 57 -27.70 -5.86 -1.33
CA GLY A 57 -28.70 -5.30 -0.40
C GLY A 57 -28.91 -6.09 0.89
N GLU A 58 -28.22 -7.21 1.10
CA GLU A 58 -28.14 -7.84 2.42
C GLU A 58 -27.25 -7.01 3.36
N HIS A 59 -27.60 -7.00 4.65
CA HIS A 59 -26.90 -6.25 5.70
C HIS A 59 -26.39 -7.18 6.80
N VAL A 60 -25.40 -6.72 7.58
CA VAL A 60 -24.86 -7.49 8.72
C VAL A 60 -25.96 -7.98 9.68
N ARG A 61 -27.05 -7.21 9.85
CA ARG A 61 -28.21 -7.59 10.66
C ARG A 61 -28.84 -8.94 10.29
N ASP A 62 -28.82 -9.31 9.01
CA ASP A 62 -29.41 -10.55 8.51
C ASP A 62 -28.59 -11.79 8.92
N LEU A 63 -27.31 -11.59 9.25
CA LEU A 63 -26.39 -12.65 9.66
C LEU A 63 -26.27 -12.79 11.18
N ARG A 64 -26.79 -11.84 11.97
CA ARG A 64 -26.58 -11.76 13.43
C ARG A 64 -26.85 -13.08 14.14
N GLU A 65 -28.07 -13.60 13.98
CA GLU A 65 -28.51 -14.82 14.66
C GLU A 65 -27.75 -16.04 14.16
N PHE A 66 -27.54 -16.15 12.85
CA PHE A 66 -26.79 -17.27 12.28
C PHE A 66 -25.36 -17.31 12.81
N VAL A 67 -24.64 -16.18 12.76
CA VAL A 67 -23.25 -16.09 13.21
C VAL A 67 -23.17 -16.33 14.71
N TYR A 68 -24.08 -15.76 15.51
CA TYR A 68 -24.12 -16.02 16.95
C TYR A 68 -24.19 -17.52 17.28
N HIS A 69 -25.16 -18.23 16.70
CA HIS A 69 -25.30 -19.68 16.92
C HIS A 69 -24.12 -20.48 16.37
N LEU A 70 -23.58 -20.07 15.21
CA LEU A 70 -22.42 -20.70 14.60
C LEU A 70 -21.20 -20.63 15.52
N LEU A 71 -20.85 -19.44 16.00
CA LEU A 71 -19.69 -19.22 16.86
C LEU A 71 -19.87 -19.95 18.21
N LEU A 72 -21.06 -19.88 18.80
CA LEU A 72 -21.40 -20.57 20.04
C LEU A 72 -21.20 -22.10 19.92
N LEU A 73 -21.65 -22.69 18.80
CA LEU A 73 -21.60 -24.13 18.59
C LEU A 73 -20.22 -24.66 18.19
N ARG A 74 -19.33 -23.80 17.66
CA ARG A 74 -17.93 -24.12 17.37
C ARG A 74 -17.05 -24.22 18.61
N ARG A 75 -17.45 -23.63 19.73
CA ARG A 75 -16.77 -23.73 21.05
C ARG A 75 -15.26 -23.42 21.00
N GLY A 76 -14.85 -22.45 20.18
CA GLY A 76 -13.45 -22.03 20.10
C GLY A 76 -12.53 -22.98 19.32
N ALA A 77 -13.08 -23.85 18.47
CA ALA A 77 -12.28 -24.70 17.59
C ALA A 77 -11.29 -23.86 16.76
N PRO A 78 -10.01 -24.26 16.67
CA PRO A 78 -8.98 -23.48 15.98
C PRO A 78 -9.35 -23.13 14.54
N LEU A 79 -9.03 -21.90 14.16
CA LEU A 79 -9.19 -21.40 12.80
C LEU A 79 -7.81 -21.23 12.17
N GLN A 80 -7.67 -21.61 10.90
CA GLN A 80 -6.53 -21.23 10.08
C GLN A 80 -6.86 -19.93 9.32
N ILE A 81 -8.07 -19.84 8.79
CA ILE A 81 -8.55 -18.72 7.96
C ILE A 81 -9.91 -18.27 8.50
N CYS A 82 -10.09 -16.97 8.64
CA CYS A 82 -11.39 -16.37 8.90
C CYS A 82 -11.57 -15.19 7.95
N ASP A 83 -12.57 -15.29 7.06
CA ASP A 83 -12.90 -14.25 6.09
C ASP A 83 -14.30 -13.70 6.40
N PHE A 84 -14.37 -12.42 6.77
CA PHE A 84 -15.60 -11.66 6.91
C PHE A 84 -15.73 -10.70 5.73
N TYR A 85 -16.84 -10.80 5.01
CA TYR A 85 -17.14 -9.92 3.89
C TYR A 85 -18.61 -9.47 3.97
N PHE A 86 -18.81 -8.20 4.31
CA PHE A 86 -20.12 -7.63 4.54
C PHE A 86 -20.41 -6.45 3.63
N HIS A 87 -21.68 -6.26 3.32
CA HIS A 87 -22.22 -5.06 2.73
C HIS A 87 -23.15 -4.46 3.75
N GLY A 88 -23.01 -3.18 4.06
CA GLY A 88 -23.94 -2.44 4.89
C GLY A 88 -24.06 -2.91 6.33
N PHE A 89 -23.93 -1.99 7.27
CA PHE A 89 -24.10 -2.28 8.69
C PHE A 89 -24.90 -1.17 9.36
N ASP A 90 -25.60 -1.53 10.43
CA ASP A 90 -26.21 -0.57 11.35
C ASP A 90 -25.29 -0.32 12.55
N ASP A 91 -25.49 0.75 13.30
CA ASP A 91 -24.60 1.09 14.43
C ASP A 91 -24.62 -0.01 15.50
N ASP A 92 -25.77 -0.69 15.66
CA ASP A 92 -25.92 -1.87 16.51
C ASP A 92 -25.07 -3.08 16.05
N ASP A 93 -24.64 -3.14 14.79
CA ASP A 93 -23.78 -4.21 14.27
C ASP A 93 -22.32 -4.04 14.69
N VAL A 94 -21.85 -2.80 14.90
CA VAL A 94 -20.45 -2.49 15.23
C VAL A 94 -19.92 -3.34 16.39
N PRO A 95 -20.57 -3.39 17.58
CA PRO A 95 -20.08 -4.23 18.68
C PRO A 95 -20.14 -5.74 18.36
N ARG A 96 -21.05 -6.18 17.49
CA ARG A 96 -21.19 -7.59 17.11
C ARG A 96 -20.07 -8.02 16.18
N VAL A 97 -19.75 -7.20 15.17
CA VAL A 97 -18.64 -7.46 14.25
C VAL A 97 -17.31 -7.45 15.01
N ASN A 98 -17.12 -6.51 15.94
CA ASN A 98 -15.95 -6.51 16.82
C ASN A 98 -15.83 -7.79 17.64
N LEU A 99 -16.93 -8.30 18.21
CA LEU A 99 -16.95 -9.58 18.90
C LEU A 99 -16.58 -10.75 17.97
N TRP A 100 -17.10 -10.77 16.75
CA TRP A 100 -16.77 -11.82 15.77
C TRP A 100 -15.29 -11.77 15.35
N PHE A 101 -14.76 -10.57 15.14
CA PHE A 101 -13.36 -10.32 14.85
C PHE A 101 -12.46 -10.83 15.98
N ARG A 102 -12.78 -10.48 17.24
CA ARG A 102 -12.04 -10.95 18.43
C ARG A 102 -12.17 -12.46 18.64
N TYR A 103 -13.34 -13.04 18.37
CA TYR A 103 -13.53 -14.49 18.41
C TYR A 103 -12.56 -15.21 17.46
N ALA A 104 -12.38 -14.70 16.23
CA ALA A 104 -11.46 -15.29 15.27
C ALA A 104 -10.01 -15.27 15.79
N VAL A 105 -9.58 -14.15 16.38
CA VAL A 105 -8.26 -14.00 17.01
C VAL A 105 -8.06 -15.01 18.14
N ILE A 106 -9.04 -15.16 19.04
CA ILE A 106 -9.01 -16.12 20.16
C ILE A 106 -8.93 -17.57 19.65
N CYS A 107 -9.51 -17.86 18.49
CA CYS A 107 -9.44 -19.16 17.84
C CYS A 107 -8.11 -19.41 17.11
N ASN A 108 -7.04 -18.68 17.43
CA ASN A 108 -5.70 -18.86 16.88
C ASN A 108 -5.64 -18.76 15.34
N VAL A 109 -6.44 -17.86 14.78
CA VAL A 109 -6.47 -17.61 13.33
C VAL A 109 -5.10 -17.19 12.79
N ARG A 110 -4.73 -17.69 11.61
CA ARG A 110 -3.50 -17.31 10.91
C ARG A 110 -3.74 -16.23 9.86
N LEU A 111 -4.88 -16.25 9.20
CA LEU A 111 -5.29 -15.27 8.21
C LEU A 111 -6.67 -14.74 8.60
N LEU A 112 -6.75 -13.46 8.94
CA LEU A 112 -7.99 -12.77 9.27
C LEU A 112 -8.25 -11.67 8.26
N ARG A 113 -9.37 -11.77 7.54
CA ARG A 113 -9.87 -10.71 6.65
C ARG A 113 -11.16 -10.12 7.19
N LEU A 114 -11.23 -8.80 7.21
CA LEU A 114 -12.45 -8.07 7.51
C LEU A 114 -12.70 -6.99 6.47
N HIS A 115 -13.72 -7.20 5.65
CA HIS A 115 -14.12 -6.29 4.59
C HIS A 115 -15.57 -5.87 4.86
N VAL A 116 -15.80 -4.59 5.15
CA VAL A 116 -17.14 -4.10 5.52
C VAL A 116 -17.53 -2.93 4.63
N LEU A 117 -18.08 -3.22 3.45
CA LEU A 117 -18.45 -2.15 2.52
C LEU A 117 -19.55 -1.27 3.14
N PRO A 118 -19.37 0.05 3.17
CA PRO A 118 -20.37 0.96 3.73
C PRO A 118 -21.65 0.94 2.90
N SER A 119 -22.79 1.20 3.55
CA SER A 119 -24.03 1.57 2.85
C SER A 119 -24.06 3.06 2.59
N ASP A 120 -24.84 3.49 1.59
CA ASP A 120 -25.01 4.89 1.23
C ASP A 120 -25.28 5.77 2.47
N GLY A 121 -24.42 6.77 2.68
CA GLY A 121 -24.52 7.75 3.76
C GLY A 121 -24.04 7.29 5.14
N ARG A 122 -23.48 6.08 5.29
CA ARG A 122 -22.89 5.59 6.56
C ARG A 122 -21.37 5.67 6.53
N GLY A 123 -20.78 5.87 7.71
CA GLY A 123 -19.33 5.86 7.89
C GLY A 123 -18.73 4.45 7.86
N LEU A 124 -17.42 4.37 8.08
CA LEU A 124 -16.69 3.09 8.15
C LEU A 124 -16.97 2.36 9.48
N LEU A 125 -16.87 1.03 9.46
CA LEU A 125 -17.03 0.22 10.66
C LEU A 125 -15.85 0.44 11.61
N GLU A 126 -16.14 0.88 12.82
CA GLU A 126 -15.12 1.18 13.82
C GLU A 126 -14.69 -0.06 14.59
N LEU A 127 -13.40 -0.35 14.57
CA LEU A 127 -12.81 -1.42 15.38
C LEU A 127 -12.49 -0.93 16.80
N ASP A 128 -12.69 -1.81 17.78
CA ASP A 128 -12.37 -1.57 19.19
C ASP A 128 -10.90 -1.17 19.33
N ASP A 129 -10.65 -0.06 20.05
CA ASP A 129 -9.30 0.45 20.30
C ASP A 129 -8.57 -0.35 21.38
N LEU A 130 -8.37 -1.64 21.11
CA LEU A 130 -7.66 -2.57 21.96
C LEU A 130 -6.55 -3.25 21.15
N PRO A 131 -5.35 -3.43 21.71
CA PRO A 131 -4.26 -4.11 21.00
C PRO A 131 -4.65 -5.54 20.64
N LEU A 132 -4.10 -6.04 19.55
CA LEU A 132 -4.26 -7.44 19.14
C LEU A 132 -3.20 -8.32 19.82
N VAL A 133 -3.66 -9.44 20.37
CA VAL A 133 -2.79 -10.44 21.00
C VAL A 133 -3.03 -11.77 20.30
N SER A 134 -2.02 -12.26 19.57
CA SER A 134 -2.10 -13.56 18.89
C SER A 134 -0.72 -14.14 18.61
N GLN A 135 -0.54 -15.42 18.93
CA GLN A 135 0.70 -16.13 18.63
C GLN A 135 0.70 -16.78 17.23
N GLN A 136 -0.43 -16.72 16.51
CA GLN A 136 -0.62 -17.44 15.25
C GLN A 136 -1.00 -16.54 14.07
N LEU A 137 -1.47 -15.32 14.32
CA LEU A 137 -1.88 -14.38 13.28
C LEU A 137 -0.68 -14.00 12.41
N ARG A 138 -0.75 -14.32 11.12
CA ARG A 138 0.29 -14.06 10.11
C ARG A 138 -0.12 -12.97 9.13
N ILE A 139 -1.40 -12.92 8.78
CA ILE A 139 -1.94 -11.99 7.80
C ILE A 139 -3.18 -11.33 8.40
N LEU A 140 -3.17 -10.00 8.43
CA LEU A 140 -4.32 -9.18 8.77
C LEU A 140 -4.66 -8.31 7.56
N ASP A 141 -5.89 -8.45 7.07
CA ASP A 141 -6.40 -7.76 5.89
C ASP A 141 -7.68 -7.01 6.28
N LEU A 142 -7.62 -5.69 6.23
CA LEU A 142 -8.64 -4.79 6.71
C LEU A 142 -9.08 -3.89 5.57
N GLN A 143 -10.38 -3.92 5.25
CA GLN A 143 -10.94 -3.05 4.23
C GLN A 143 -12.20 -2.37 4.71
N PHE A 144 -12.31 -1.07 4.42
CA PHE A 144 -13.47 -0.25 4.80
C PHE A 144 -13.72 -0.18 6.31
N VAL A 145 -12.65 -0.10 7.11
CA VAL A 145 -12.75 -0.01 8.58
C VAL A 145 -12.10 1.27 9.11
N ARG A 146 -12.53 1.70 10.28
CA ARG A 146 -11.86 2.74 11.07
C ARG A 146 -11.08 2.10 12.22
N VAL A 147 -9.82 2.47 12.36
CA VAL A 147 -8.92 2.01 13.43
C VAL A 147 -8.36 3.18 14.22
N ARG A 148 -8.12 2.95 15.51
CA ARG A 148 -7.52 3.93 16.44
C ARG A 148 -6.11 3.53 16.86
N SER A 149 -5.47 4.43 17.61
CA SER A 149 -4.06 4.35 17.96
C SER A 149 -3.65 3.05 18.67
N SER A 150 -4.41 2.60 19.67
CA SER A 150 -4.08 1.41 20.47
C SER A 150 -4.18 0.12 19.65
N PHE A 151 -5.05 0.06 18.65
CA PHE A 151 -5.19 -1.08 17.75
C PHE A 151 -3.92 -1.36 16.92
N LEU A 152 -3.17 -0.31 16.57
CA LEU A 152 -2.02 -0.37 15.65
C LEU A 152 -0.72 -0.87 16.30
N ASN A 153 -0.77 -1.24 17.57
CA ASN A 153 0.35 -1.86 18.28
C ASN A 153 0.30 -3.38 18.14
N PHE A 154 1.14 -3.94 17.28
CA PHE A 154 1.23 -5.38 17.00
C PHE A 154 2.42 -6.07 17.69
N SER A 155 3.05 -5.43 18.69
CA SER A 155 4.12 -6.05 19.49
C SER A 155 3.73 -7.38 20.14
N SER A 156 2.43 -7.57 20.43
CA SER A 156 1.87 -8.81 20.99
C SER A 156 1.45 -9.84 19.92
N CYS A 157 1.81 -9.61 18.66
CA CYS A 157 1.56 -10.49 17.53
C CYS A 157 2.88 -10.92 16.84
N PRO A 158 3.71 -11.78 17.46
CA PRO A 158 5.05 -12.09 16.97
C PRO A 158 5.08 -12.90 15.66
N ALA A 159 3.94 -13.42 15.22
CA ALA A 159 3.82 -14.17 13.97
C ALA A 159 3.34 -13.30 12.79
N LEU A 160 3.00 -12.02 13.01
CA LEU A 160 2.35 -11.16 12.01
C LEU A 160 3.36 -10.74 10.94
N LYS A 161 3.17 -11.23 9.71
CA LYS A 161 4.07 -10.95 8.58
C LYS A 161 3.49 -9.94 7.60
N HIS A 162 2.17 -9.91 7.44
CA HIS A 162 1.52 -9.05 6.45
C HIS A 162 0.37 -8.26 7.06
N LEU A 163 0.36 -6.95 6.79
CA LEU A 163 -0.73 -6.04 7.12
C LEU A 163 -1.18 -5.33 5.86
N TYR A 164 -2.44 -5.56 5.50
CA TYR A 164 -3.11 -4.91 4.37
C TYR A 164 -4.24 -4.03 4.91
N CYS A 165 -4.23 -2.76 4.54
CA CYS A 165 -5.30 -1.82 4.81
C CYS A 165 -5.70 -1.14 3.51
N GLU A 166 -6.97 -1.25 3.13
CA GLU A 166 -7.52 -0.63 1.92
C GLU A 166 -8.82 0.12 2.24
N PHE A 167 -9.04 1.30 1.64
CA PHE A 167 -10.27 2.07 1.85
C PHE A 167 -10.58 2.35 3.34
N SER A 168 -9.56 2.46 4.19
CA SER A 168 -9.69 2.47 5.64
C SER A 168 -9.31 3.83 6.24
N GLU A 169 -9.81 4.13 7.43
CA GLU A 169 -9.53 5.38 8.14
C GLU A 169 -8.74 5.12 9.42
N PHE A 170 -7.67 5.88 9.61
CA PHE A 170 -6.81 5.83 10.78
C PHE A 170 -7.04 7.08 11.62
N SER A 171 -7.79 6.93 12.71
CA SER A 171 -8.10 8.02 13.61
C SER A 171 -6.94 8.26 14.58
N LEU A 172 -6.38 9.46 14.51
CA LEU A 172 -5.31 9.94 15.35
C LEU A 172 -5.89 10.43 16.68
N SER A 173 -5.24 10.06 17.79
CA SER A 173 -5.66 10.46 19.12
C SER A 173 -5.33 11.94 19.37
N SER A 174 -6.34 12.77 19.64
CA SER A 174 -6.13 14.17 20.08
C SER A 174 -5.78 14.29 21.56
N GLU A 175 -6.06 13.26 22.37
CA GLU A 175 -6.06 13.34 23.84
C GLU A 175 -4.77 12.89 24.52
N THR A 176 -3.85 12.23 23.81
CA THR A 176 -2.63 11.65 24.41
C THR A 176 -1.35 12.26 23.87
N THR A 177 -0.36 12.49 24.74
CA THR A 177 1.03 12.85 24.37
C THR A 177 1.69 11.80 23.47
N THR A 178 1.12 10.59 23.38
CA THR A 178 1.59 9.48 22.54
C THR A 178 1.08 9.61 21.12
N ARG A 179 2.01 9.73 20.17
CA ARG A 179 1.72 9.75 18.73
C ARG A 179 1.24 8.38 18.24
N THR A 180 0.22 8.37 17.37
CA THR A 180 -0.27 7.17 16.70
C THR A 180 0.87 6.48 15.94
N THR A 181 1.15 5.23 16.31
CA THR A 181 2.29 4.49 15.78
C THR A 181 1.87 3.07 15.39
N ILE A 182 2.16 2.69 14.14
CA ILE A 182 2.14 1.30 13.70
C ILE A 182 3.45 0.66 14.16
N SER A 183 3.39 -0.25 15.11
CA SER A 183 4.57 -0.92 15.67
C SER A 183 4.50 -2.44 15.52
N SER A 184 5.55 -3.04 14.98
CA SER A 184 5.71 -4.49 14.92
C SER A 184 7.15 -4.88 14.63
N ASP A 185 7.67 -5.82 15.42
CA ASP A 185 9.00 -6.40 15.18
C ASP A 185 8.97 -7.58 14.20
N SER A 186 7.78 -8.10 13.88
CA SER A 186 7.64 -9.31 13.04
C SER A 186 7.17 -9.02 11.62
N LEU A 187 6.66 -7.81 11.37
CA LEU A 187 6.02 -7.41 10.11
C LEU A 187 7.05 -7.29 8.98
N GLU A 188 6.78 -8.00 7.89
CA GLU A 188 7.62 -8.03 6.68
C GLU A 188 6.99 -7.24 5.53
N HIS A 189 5.66 -7.18 5.46
CA HIS A 189 4.94 -6.50 4.38
C HIS A 189 3.84 -5.59 4.93
N LEU A 190 3.88 -4.32 4.56
CA LEU A 190 2.88 -3.31 4.91
C LEU A 190 2.33 -2.67 3.64
N SER A 191 1.01 -2.71 3.48
CA SER A 191 0.33 -2.06 2.37
C SER A 191 -0.85 -1.25 2.90
N ILE A 192 -0.81 0.06 2.68
CA ILE A 192 -1.89 1.00 2.97
C ILE A 192 -2.26 1.69 1.66
N VAL A 193 -3.48 1.48 1.19
CA VAL A 193 -3.96 1.97 -0.11
C VAL A 193 -5.33 2.62 0.06
N ASP A 194 -5.59 3.72 -0.65
CA ASP A 194 -6.89 4.42 -0.64
C ASP A 194 -7.39 4.76 0.77
N SER A 195 -6.49 5.11 1.68
CA SER A 195 -6.81 5.24 3.10
C SER A 195 -6.61 6.66 3.61
N ALA A 196 -7.39 7.04 4.61
CA ALA A 196 -7.39 8.38 5.19
C ALA A 196 -6.76 8.41 6.60
N PHE A 197 -6.05 9.48 6.91
CA PHE A 197 -5.54 9.79 8.25
C PHE A 197 -6.24 11.05 8.76
N SER A 198 -7.05 10.92 9.82
CA SER A 198 -7.88 12.00 10.37
C SER A 198 -7.66 12.18 11.87
N ASP A 199 -7.73 13.41 12.37
CA ASP A 199 -7.80 13.66 13.82
C ASP A 199 -9.22 13.35 14.34
N SER A 200 -9.31 12.82 15.55
CA SER A 200 -10.58 12.36 16.15
C SER A 200 -11.66 13.43 16.30
N ASP A 201 -11.31 14.72 16.21
CA ASP A 201 -12.22 15.86 16.35
C ASP A 201 -12.63 16.50 15.01
N GLY A 202 -12.18 15.93 13.88
CA GLY A 202 -12.42 16.50 12.54
C GLY A 202 -11.74 17.86 12.32
N SER A 203 -10.87 18.29 13.24
CA SER A 203 -10.06 19.50 13.11
C SER A 203 -8.76 19.22 12.36
N VAL A 204 -8.04 20.30 12.02
CA VAL A 204 -6.85 20.25 11.18
C VAL A 204 -5.75 19.39 11.80
N GLU A 205 -5.45 18.32 11.08
CA GLU A 205 -4.23 17.51 11.04
C GLU A 205 -3.03 18.08 11.84
N ARG A 206 -2.98 17.84 13.15
CA ARG A 206 -1.79 18.23 13.92
C ARG A 206 -0.68 17.18 13.84
N SER A 207 -1.03 15.92 13.61
CA SER A 207 -0.11 14.79 13.80
C SER A 207 0.07 13.92 12.55
N ARG A 208 1.26 13.33 12.40
CA ARG A 208 1.52 12.25 11.44
C ARG A 208 1.43 10.90 12.15
N ILE A 209 0.90 9.91 11.44
CA ILE A 209 1.09 8.52 11.85
C ILE A 209 2.57 8.16 11.71
N ARG A 210 3.08 7.36 12.64
CA ARG A 210 4.45 6.85 12.64
C ARG A 210 4.46 5.38 12.27
N ILE A 211 5.41 4.95 11.46
CA ILE A 211 5.63 3.54 11.12
C ILE A 211 6.96 3.12 11.74
N CYS A 212 6.91 2.20 12.70
CA CYS A 212 8.05 1.66 13.44
C CYS A 212 8.10 0.13 13.24
N THR A 213 8.66 -0.31 12.10
CA THR A 213 8.71 -1.73 11.71
C THR A 213 10.07 -2.08 11.11
N PRO A 214 11.10 -2.33 11.93
CA PRO A 214 12.50 -2.41 11.47
C PRO A 214 12.81 -3.59 10.54
N ASN A 215 11.99 -4.64 10.57
CA ASN A 215 12.16 -5.85 9.75
C ASN A 215 11.28 -5.85 8.49
N LEU A 216 10.78 -4.67 8.09
CA LEU A 216 9.92 -4.53 6.92
C LEU A 216 10.72 -4.76 5.64
N LEU A 217 10.28 -5.72 4.81
CA LEU A 217 10.86 -6.04 3.50
C LEU A 217 10.15 -5.29 2.37
N SER A 218 8.85 -5.04 2.51
CA SER A 218 8.03 -4.36 1.51
C SER A 218 7.09 -3.32 2.11
N LEU A 219 7.12 -2.12 1.55
CA LEU A 219 6.23 -1.01 1.88
C LEU A 219 5.43 -0.56 0.66
N ARG A 220 4.11 -0.47 0.80
CA ARG A 220 3.24 0.14 -0.21
C ARG A 220 2.34 1.17 0.45
N LEU A 221 2.48 2.42 0.03
CA LEU A 221 1.67 3.56 0.47
C LEU A 221 1.10 4.23 -0.77
N ARG A 222 -0.22 4.10 -1.04
CA ARG A 222 -0.80 4.67 -2.27
C ARG A 222 -2.11 5.40 -2.01
N ARG A 223 -2.33 6.53 -2.69
CA ARG A 223 -3.58 7.31 -2.66
C ARG A 223 -4.04 7.59 -1.21
N LEU A 224 -3.16 8.26 -0.46
CA LEU A 224 -3.35 8.54 0.95
C LEU A 224 -3.99 9.91 1.15
N GLN A 225 -5.08 9.98 1.92
CA GLN A 225 -5.69 11.24 2.34
C GLN A 225 -5.15 11.66 3.70
N GLY A 226 -4.89 12.95 3.90
CA GLY A 226 -4.24 13.44 5.12
C GLY A 226 -2.74 13.67 4.95
N LYS A 227 -2.03 13.80 6.08
CA LYS A 227 -0.56 13.87 6.10
C LYS A 227 0.08 12.51 5.86
N THR A 228 1.13 12.51 5.04
CA THR A 228 1.96 11.33 4.75
C THR A 228 2.53 10.72 6.04
N PRO A 229 2.46 9.38 6.21
CA PRO A 229 3.11 8.65 7.30
C PRO A 229 4.60 8.96 7.42
N MET A 230 5.10 9.07 8.65
CA MET A 230 6.53 9.15 8.91
C MET A 230 7.12 7.77 9.19
N LEU A 231 8.15 7.40 8.45
CA LEU A 231 8.97 6.23 8.70
C LEU A 231 9.97 6.56 9.82
N VAL A 232 9.93 5.80 10.90
CA VAL A 232 10.75 6.07 12.09
C VAL A 232 12.03 5.27 12.02
N GLY A 233 13.14 6.00 11.91
CA GLY A 233 14.47 5.40 11.74
C GLY A 233 14.69 4.89 10.32
N ASP A 234 15.87 4.35 10.09
CA ASP A 234 16.19 3.66 8.86
C ASP A 234 15.44 2.31 8.86
N MET A 235 14.84 1.91 7.74
CA MET A 235 14.22 0.58 7.60
C MET A 235 15.25 -0.35 6.95
N PRO A 236 16.22 -0.91 7.69
CA PRO A 236 17.42 -1.52 7.11
C PRO A 236 17.13 -2.77 6.27
N SER A 237 15.99 -3.43 6.51
CA SER A 237 15.62 -4.66 5.80
C SER A 237 14.77 -4.41 4.55
N LEU A 238 14.47 -3.14 4.24
CA LEU A 238 13.53 -2.79 3.18
C LEU A 238 14.14 -3.12 1.82
N VAL A 239 13.46 -3.96 1.05
CA VAL A 239 13.87 -4.36 -0.31
C VAL A 239 13.05 -3.61 -1.35
N GLN A 240 11.74 -3.49 -1.14
CA GLN A 240 10.82 -2.87 -2.09
C GLN A 240 9.95 -1.81 -1.43
N ALA A 241 9.89 -0.63 -2.03
CA ALA A 241 8.96 0.41 -1.62
C ALA A 241 8.24 1.05 -2.80
N SER A 242 6.95 1.28 -2.62
CA SER A 242 6.09 2.00 -3.57
C SER A 242 5.31 3.06 -2.81
N VAL A 243 5.56 4.33 -3.13
CA VAL A 243 4.89 5.48 -2.54
C VAL A 243 4.23 6.28 -3.65
N ASP A 244 2.90 6.35 -3.62
CA ASP A 244 2.06 7.05 -4.58
C ASP A 244 1.20 8.07 -3.85
N ILE A 245 1.51 9.36 -4.02
CA ILE A 245 0.85 10.46 -3.30
C ILE A 245 -0.11 11.19 -4.25
N ASP A 246 -1.40 11.18 -3.93
CA ASP A 246 -2.43 11.81 -4.75
C ASP A 246 -2.76 13.24 -4.28
N ASP A 247 -3.73 13.86 -4.96
CA ASP A 247 -4.21 15.22 -4.68
C ASP A 247 -4.90 15.37 -3.31
N ASN A 248 -5.20 14.27 -2.63
CA ASN A 248 -5.86 14.29 -1.32
C ASN A 248 -4.86 14.40 -0.16
N CYS A 249 -3.56 14.45 -0.45
CA CYS A 249 -2.53 14.58 0.56
C CYS A 249 -2.27 16.04 0.95
N ASP A 250 -2.23 16.31 2.26
CA ASP A 250 -2.02 17.64 2.82
C ASP A 250 -0.56 18.09 2.83
N ASP A 251 0.37 17.22 2.45
CA ASP A 251 1.78 17.58 2.23
C ASP A 251 2.04 18.27 0.88
N SER A 252 0.99 18.80 0.27
CA SER A 252 1.05 19.63 -0.94
C SER A 252 1.25 21.10 -0.59
N CYS A 253 2.17 21.76 -1.30
CA CYS A 253 2.30 23.21 -1.19
C CYS A 253 1.21 23.86 -2.04
N ARG A 254 0.10 24.29 -1.41
CA ARG A 254 -0.99 25.01 -2.10
C ARG A 254 -0.54 26.31 -2.77
N LYS A 255 0.62 26.87 -2.39
CA LYS A 255 1.20 28.08 -2.99
C LYS A 255 1.86 27.83 -4.35
N LEU A 256 2.19 26.59 -4.70
CA LEU A 256 2.63 26.22 -6.07
C LEU A 256 1.49 26.34 -7.11
N LEU A 257 0.25 26.58 -6.66
CA LEU A 257 -0.93 26.77 -7.51
C LEU A 257 -1.27 28.25 -7.74
N ASP A 258 -0.61 29.18 -7.04
CA ASP A 258 -0.79 30.63 -7.24
C ASP A 258 0.45 31.23 -7.91
N PRO A 259 0.42 31.54 -9.22
CA PRO A 259 1.57 32.10 -9.93
C PRO A 259 1.98 33.50 -9.45
N ASN A 260 1.19 34.14 -8.57
CA ASN A 260 1.54 35.43 -7.97
C ASN A 260 2.23 35.30 -6.60
N LEU A 261 2.42 34.07 -6.09
CA LEU A 261 2.93 33.84 -4.75
C LEU A 261 4.27 33.11 -4.79
N ASP A 262 5.36 33.89 -4.70
CA ASP A 262 6.72 33.39 -4.53
C ASP A 262 6.81 32.63 -3.18
N CYS A 263 6.62 31.31 -3.17
CA CYS A 263 6.94 30.46 -2.03
C CYS A 263 8.32 29.89 -2.27
N ASP A 264 9.30 30.40 -1.52
CA ASP A 264 10.67 29.90 -1.53
C ASP A 264 10.75 28.42 -1.07
N CYS A 265 9.63 27.84 -0.63
CA CYS A 265 9.42 26.46 -0.19
C CYS A 265 10.35 25.96 0.93
N GLU A 266 11.48 26.61 1.20
CA GLU A 266 12.50 26.24 2.19
C GLU A 266 11.93 26.15 3.61
N SER A 267 10.85 26.90 3.84
CA SER A 267 10.16 27.08 5.11
C SER A 267 8.63 26.97 4.99
N CYS A 268 8.10 26.54 3.83
CA CYS A 268 6.66 26.39 3.63
C CYS A 268 6.16 25.18 4.47
N GLY A 269 5.83 25.43 5.73
CA GLY A 269 4.98 24.61 6.59
C GLY A 269 3.51 24.77 6.20
N CYS A 270 3.19 24.56 4.93
CA CYS A 270 1.82 24.62 4.41
C CYS A 270 0.98 23.61 5.23
N GLY A 271 -0.01 23.95 6.05
CA GLY A 271 -0.67 25.20 6.46
C GLY A 271 -2.14 24.80 6.67
N TRP A 272 -2.60 24.52 7.90
CA TRP A 272 -3.18 25.51 8.84
C TRP A 272 -2.49 25.64 10.23
N SER A 273 -1.25 25.19 10.45
CA SER A 273 -0.61 25.38 11.76
C SER A 273 -0.04 26.80 11.91
N ASN A 274 -0.92 27.80 12.06
CA ASN A 274 -0.56 29.03 12.75
C ASN A 274 -0.42 28.70 14.23
N ASN A 275 0.81 28.84 14.72
CA ASN A 275 1.25 28.82 16.12
C ASN A 275 1.31 27.46 16.86
N SER A 276 2.48 27.32 17.49
CA SER A 276 2.86 26.44 18.59
C SER A 276 3.18 24.97 18.26
N GLY A 277 4.49 24.67 18.32
CA GLY A 277 5.01 23.33 18.51
C GLY A 277 5.88 22.86 17.34
N GLN A 278 7.18 22.74 17.60
CA GLN A 278 8.18 21.93 16.88
C GLN A 278 7.55 20.92 15.88
N GLY A 279 7.21 21.36 14.68
CA GLY A 279 6.84 20.46 13.59
C GLY A 279 8.06 19.62 13.29
N GLU A 280 7.91 18.29 13.21
CA GLU A 280 9.00 17.32 13.10
C GLU A 280 10.06 17.80 12.07
N LEU A 281 11.15 18.38 12.59
CA LEU A 281 12.30 18.90 11.85
C LEU A 281 13.15 17.72 11.40
N GLY A 282 12.63 16.88 10.51
CA GLY A 282 13.28 15.66 10.07
C GLY A 282 12.71 15.11 8.77
N CYS A 283 13.39 14.11 8.22
CA CYS A 283 12.94 13.36 7.06
C CYS A 283 11.69 12.53 7.41
N VAL A 284 10.69 12.51 6.55
CA VAL A 284 9.43 11.78 6.79
C VAL A 284 9.42 10.41 6.11
N LEU A 285 9.80 10.35 4.85
CA LEU A 285 9.82 9.16 4.02
C LEU A 285 11.25 8.75 3.64
N LEU A 286 11.99 9.60 2.94
CA LEU A 286 13.15 9.13 2.14
C LEU A 286 14.26 8.49 2.98
N MET A 287 14.46 8.94 4.22
CA MET A 287 15.43 8.33 5.15
C MET A 287 15.04 6.89 5.47
N GLY A 288 13.77 6.64 5.79
CA GLY A 288 13.27 5.27 6.00
C GLY A 288 13.23 4.43 4.73
N LEU A 289 13.24 5.04 3.54
CA LEU A 289 13.27 4.35 2.24
C LEU A 289 14.69 4.11 1.71
N SER A 290 15.72 4.65 2.36
CA SER A 290 17.10 4.70 1.85
C SER A 290 17.75 3.33 1.59
N ALA A 291 17.30 2.30 2.31
CA ALA A 291 17.79 0.93 2.15
C ALA A 291 17.12 0.14 1.01
N ALA A 292 16.07 0.67 0.37
CA ALA A 292 15.31 -0.05 -0.64
C ALA A 292 16.12 -0.32 -1.92
N GLU A 293 16.10 -1.57 -2.39
CA GLU A 293 16.68 -1.96 -3.68
C GLU A 293 15.78 -1.55 -4.87
N CYS A 294 14.47 -1.57 -4.66
CA CYS A 294 13.47 -1.23 -5.66
C CYS A 294 12.54 -0.14 -5.12
N LEU A 295 12.59 1.05 -5.72
CA LEU A 295 11.81 2.20 -5.31
C LEU A 295 10.92 2.72 -6.44
N GLU A 296 9.63 2.86 -6.14
CA GLU A 296 8.66 3.55 -7.00
C GLU A 296 8.11 4.75 -6.24
N LEU A 297 8.37 5.96 -6.76
CA LEU A 297 7.84 7.21 -6.22
C LEU A 297 6.99 7.90 -7.28
N THR A 298 5.69 7.95 -7.06
CA THR A 298 4.73 8.61 -7.94
C THR A 298 3.94 9.66 -7.17
N SER A 299 3.48 10.68 -7.89
CA SER A 299 2.77 11.83 -7.34
C SER A 299 1.84 12.44 -8.37
N VAL A 300 0.69 13.00 -8.00
CA VAL A 300 -0.22 13.68 -8.95
C VAL A 300 0.12 15.18 -9.13
N ARG A 301 1.04 15.73 -8.32
CA ARG A 301 1.55 17.12 -8.43
C ARG A 301 3.04 17.25 -8.06
N SER A 302 3.62 18.43 -8.29
CA SER A 302 4.94 18.79 -7.74
C SER A 302 4.83 18.89 -6.22
N MET A 303 5.21 17.83 -5.50
CA MET A 303 4.97 17.71 -4.06
C MET A 303 6.19 18.08 -3.24
N PHE A 304 5.93 18.91 -2.21
CA PHE A 304 6.94 19.45 -1.31
C PHE A 304 7.65 18.39 -0.47
N ILE A 305 6.95 17.31 -0.10
CA ILE A 305 7.46 16.29 0.82
C ILE A 305 8.76 15.65 0.35
N PHE A 306 8.84 15.26 -0.92
CA PHE A 306 10.04 14.66 -1.49
C PHE A 306 11.19 15.66 -1.56
N LYS A 307 10.91 16.91 -1.99
CA LYS A 307 11.92 17.99 -2.03
C LYS A 307 12.49 18.28 -0.64
N ARG A 308 11.63 18.33 0.37
CA ARG A 308 12.04 18.50 1.76
C ARG A 308 12.92 17.35 2.20
N ASP A 309 12.46 16.12 2.01
CA ASP A 309 13.17 14.92 2.46
C ASP A 309 14.51 14.71 1.74
N LEU A 310 14.63 15.14 0.48
CA LEU A 310 15.90 15.17 -0.26
C LEU A 310 16.92 16.13 0.35
N ARG A 311 16.57 17.01 1.27
CA ARG A 311 17.58 17.78 2.03
C ARG A 311 18.23 16.97 3.15
N TRP A 312 17.58 15.89 3.57
CA TRP A 312 17.96 15.09 4.74
C TRP A 312 18.51 13.72 4.38
N CYS A 313 18.01 13.11 3.30
CA CYS A 313 18.42 11.79 2.86
C CYS A 313 19.85 11.83 2.30
N THR A 314 20.81 11.15 2.90
CA THR A 314 22.22 11.29 2.51
C THR A 314 22.58 10.44 1.29
N MET A 315 22.14 9.17 1.23
CA MET A 315 22.41 8.24 0.13
C MET A 315 21.32 7.15 0.01
N PHE A 316 21.10 6.64 -1.21
CA PHE A 316 20.35 5.42 -1.52
C PHE A 316 21.34 4.31 -1.91
N SER A 317 21.99 3.70 -0.91
CA SER A 317 23.18 2.86 -1.14
C SER A 317 22.90 1.54 -1.87
N GLU A 318 21.69 0.99 -1.70
CA GLU A 318 21.31 -0.32 -2.25
C GLU A 318 20.36 -0.21 -3.46
N LEU A 319 19.99 1.02 -3.87
CA LEU A 319 18.95 1.24 -4.88
C LEU A 319 19.40 0.80 -6.27
N ARG A 320 18.82 -0.29 -6.78
CA ARG A 320 19.07 -0.85 -8.12
C ARG A 320 18.02 -0.43 -9.14
N THR A 321 16.76 -0.35 -8.74
CA THR A 321 15.66 0.01 -9.64
C THR A 321 14.89 1.20 -9.10
N LEU A 322 14.77 2.25 -9.91
CA LEU A 322 14.03 3.47 -9.59
C LEU A 322 12.95 3.71 -10.64
N THR A 323 11.71 3.91 -10.18
CA THR A 323 10.58 4.34 -11.01
C THR A 323 10.06 5.68 -10.50
N LEU A 324 10.04 6.68 -11.36
CA LEU A 324 9.52 8.02 -11.10
C LEU A 324 8.47 8.38 -12.14
N ASN A 325 7.53 9.25 -11.80
CA ASN A 325 6.57 9.78 -12.77
C ASN A 325 6.89 11.22 -13.21
N GLU A 326 6.01 11.78 -14.03
CA GLU A 326 6.21 13.02 -14.77
C GLU A 326 6.53 14.25 -13.89
N TYR A 327 6.01 14.27 -12.66
CA TYR A 327 6.19 15.38 -11.72
C TYR A 327 7.59 15.46 -11.11
N TRP A 328 8.40 14.40 -11.25
CA TRP A 328 9.82 14.44 -10.93
C TRP A 328 10.66 15.11 -12.03
N CYS A 329 10.07 15.41 -13.19
CA CYS A 329 10.82 15.78 -14.40
C CYS A 329 10.33 17.05 -15.12
N ILE A 330 9.11 17.55 -14.90
CA ILE A 330 8.43 18.42 -15.87
C ILE A 330 8.51 19.94 -15.66
N SER A 331 8.73 20.49 -14.46
CA SER A 331 8.37 21.92 -14.27
C SER A 331 9.29 22.85 -13.48
N ILE A 332 10.60 22.60 -13.36
CA ILE A 332 11.69 23.46 -12.75
C ILE A 332 12.62 22.64 -11.83
N ASP A 333 12.24 21.43 -11.43
CA ASP A 333 13.00 20.60 -10.47
C ASP A 333 13.69 19.38 -11.10
N ILE A 334 14.29 19.55 -12.29
CA ILE A 334 15.30 18.61 -12.81
C ILE A 334 16.38 18.30 -11.74
N GLY A 335 16.65 19.24 -10.83
CA GLY A 335 17.53 19.07 -9.69
C GLY A 335 17.11 17.96 -8.70
N ALA A 336 15.81 17.64 -8.56
CA ALA A 336 15.37 16.53 -7.72
C ALA A 336 15.74 15.17 -8.33
N LEU A 337 15.54 15.04 -9.65
CA LEU A 337 16.01 13.87 -10.40
C LEU A 337 17.54 13.76 -10.34
N ALA A 338 18.26 14.86 -10.58
CA ALA A 338 19.73 14.90 -10.46
C ALA A 338 20.20 14.42 -9.07
N CYS A 339 19.59 14.99 -8.03
CA CYS A 339 19.91 14.72 -6.63
C CYS A 339 19.71 13.24 -6.26
N ILE A 340 18.62 12.59 -6.72
CA ILE A 340 18.44 11.15 -6.49
C ILE A 340 19.48 10.34 -7.26
N LEU A 341 19.71 10.66 -8.53
CA LEU A 341 20.66 9.91 -9.37
C LEU A 341 22.10 10.00 -8.80
N GLU A 342 22.53 11.17 -8.35
CA GLU A 342 23.82 11.39 -7.69
C GLU A 342 23.95 10.61 -6.36
N ARG A 343 22.83 10.37 -5.68
CA ARG A 343 22.77 9.66 -4.40
C ARG A 343 22.49 8.16 -4.54
N SER A 344 22.42 7.65 -5.77
CA SER A 344 22.10 6.24 -6.05
C SER A 344 23.26 5.58 -6.80
N PRO A 345 24.38 5.27 -6.12
CA PRO A 345 25.63 4.88 -6.75
C PRO A 345 25.57 3.50 -7.43
N VAL A 346 24.63 2.64 -7.08
CA VAL A 346 24.46 1.27 -7.61
C VAL A 346 23.23 1.11 -8.50
N LEU A 347 22.62 2.21 -8.95
CA LEU A 347 21.41 2.19 -9.76
C LEU A 347 21.65 1.48 -11.11
N GLU A 348 20.88 0.43 -11.38
CA GLU A 348 20.95 -0.39 -12.60
C GLU A 348 19.86 -0.02 -13.61
N LYS A 349 18.67 0.34 -13.12
CA LYS A 349 17.50 0.62 -13.95
C LYS A 349 16.76 1.86 -13.50
N LEU A 350 16.59 2.81 -14.43
CA LEU A 350 15.75 3.99 -14.27
C LEU A 350 14.51 3.88 -15.16
N THR A 351 13.32 4.03 -14.59
CA THR A 351 12.06 4.12 -15.34
C THR A 351 11.38 5.46 -15.08
N LEU A 352 11.14 6.25 -16.12
CA LEU A 352 10.40 7.50 -16.07
C LEU A 352 9.02 7.31 -16.72
N GLN A 353 7.95 7.57 -15.97
CA GLN A 353 6.55 7.45 -16.40
C GLN A 353 5.97 8.84 -16.67
N LEU A 354 6.02 9.27 -17.94
CA LEU A 354 5.68 10.59 -18.43
C LEU A 354 4.34 10.58 -19.19
N PHE A 355 3.28 10.10 -18.56
CA PHE A 355 1.92 10.04 -19.12
C PHE A 355 0.89 10.39 -18.05
N SER A 356 -0.20 11.04 -18.47
CA SER A 356 -1.30 11.42 -17.58
C SER A 356 -2.11 10.20 -17.14
N GLU A 357 -2.76 10.25 -15.97
CA GLU A 357 -3.49 9.15 -15.34
C GLU A 357 -4.29 8.27 -16.33
N GLY A 358 -3.82 7.02 -16.48
CA GLY A 358 -4.35 5.99 -17.36
C GLY A 358 -3.29 4.89 -17.50
N TYR A 359 -3.66 3.61 -17.33
CA TYR A 359 -2.71 2.49 -17.24
C TYR A 359 -1.97 2.15 -18.56
N GLU A 360 -1.99 3.03 -19.57
CA GLU A 360 -1.48 2.73 -20.90
C GLU A 360 -0.59 3.85 -21.42
N HIS A 361 0.71 3.57 -21.52
CA HIS A 361 1.66 4.39 -22.25
C HIS A 361 1.60 4.00 -23.73
N LYS A 362 1.60 4.98 -24.62
CA LYS A 362 1.58 4.72 -26.08
C LYS A 362 2.98 4.47 -26.64
N ILE A 363 3.99 5.02 -26.00
CA ILE A 363 5.38 5.01 -26.47
C ILE A 363 6.29 4.55 -25.33
N GLU A 364 7.19 3.62 -25.63
CA GLU A 364 8.28 3.23 -24.75
C GLU A 364 9.60 3.57 -25.44
N MET A 365 10.44 4.37 -24.80
CA MET A 365 11.82 4.61 -25.23
C MET A 365 12.78 3.87 -24.31
N LYS A 366 13.77 3.22 -24.90
CA LYS A 366 14.90 2.64 -24.17
C LYS A 366 16.18 3.37 -24.54
N GLY A 367 16.81 3.95 -23.53
CA GLY A 367 18.17 4.48 -23.60
C GLY A 367 19.20 3.40 -23.28
N THR A 368 20.32 3.45 -23.97
CA THR A 368 21.46 2.54 -23.79
C THR A 368 22.73 3.37 -23.65
N PHE A 369 23.63 2.93 -22.77
CA PHE A 369 24.85 3.66 -22.43
C PHE A 369 25.97 3.43 -23.45
N SER A 370 26.71 4.48 -23.79
CA SER A 370 28.01 4.35 -24.45
C SER A 370 29.10 4.13 -23.39
N LEU A 371 29.72 2.95 -23.41
CA LEU A 371 30.78 2.53 -22.47
C LEU A 371 32.01 3.46 -22.39
N MET A 372 32.22 4.36 -23.35
CA MET A 372 33.44 5.18 -23.44
C MET A 372 33.37 6.54 -22.72
N GLU A 373 32.19 7.01 -22.33
CA GLU A 373 32.00 8.35 -21.74
C GLU A 373 31.01 8.25 -20.57
N ARG A 374 31.39 7.66 -19.42
CA ARG A 374 30.52 7.67 -18.23
C ARG A 374 30.72 8.97 -17.45
N SER A 375 29.62 9.65 -17.11
CA SER A 375 29.67 10.79 -16.18
C SER A 375 30.00 10.30 -14.77
N SER A 376 30.86 11.02 -14.06
CA SER A 376 31.19 10.72 -12.65
C SER A 376 30.06 11.03 -11.66
N ALA A 377 28.98 11.68 -12.13
CA ALA A 377 27.86 12.12 -11.30
C ALA A 377 26.73 11.08 -11.20
N ILE A 378 26.74 10.01 -12.00
CA ILE A 378 25.70 8.97 -11.99
C ILE A 378 26.31 7.59 -11.77
N SER A 379 25.47 6.64 -11.35
CA SER A 379 25.88 5.25 -11.19
C SER A 379 26.56 4.70 -12.44
N GLU A 380 27.75 4.13 -12.24
CA GLU A 380 28.43 3.35 -13.27
C GLU A 380 27.75 2.00 -13.56
N HIS A 381 26.80 1.59 -12.71
CA HIS A 381 26.03 0.36 -12.84
C HIS A 381 24.75 0.56 -13.65
N LEU A 382 24.44 1.77 -14.12
CA LEU A 382 23.21 2.04 -14.85
C LEU A 382 23.25 1.35 -16.23
N GLU A 383 22.33 0.40 -16.45
CA GLU A 383 22.25 -0.44 -17.64
C GLU A 383 21.05 -0.06 -18.52
N GLU A 384 19.91 0.25 -17.91
CA GLU A 384 18.65 0.52 -18.62
C GLU A 384 18.00 1.82 -18.17
N VAL A 385 17.70 2.71 -19.13
CA VAL A 385 16.82 3.86 -18.92
C VAL A 385 15.58 3.70 -19.78
N LYS A 386 14.43 3.54 -19.13
CA LYS A 386 13.13 3.36 -19.78
C LYS A 386 12.28 4.60 -19.58
N ILE A 387 11.87 5.23 -20.68
CA ILE A 387 10.95 6.36 -20.66
C ILE A 387 9.64 5.90 -21.26
N LYS A 388 8.55 5.93 -20.48
CA LYS A 388 7.20 5.65 -20.94
C LYS A 388 6.48 6.98 -21.11
N CYS A 389 5.84 7.23 -22.25
CA CYS A 389 5.07 8.45 -22.48
C CYS A 389 3.90 8.24 -23.45
N ASP A 390 2.98 9.21 -23.49
CA ASP A 390 1.86 9.20 -24.44
C ASP A 390 2.23 9.78 -25.80
N VAL A 391 2.91 10.93 -25.79
CA VAL A 391 3.32 11.69 -26.97
C VAL A 391 4.69 12.26 -26.68
N VAL A 392 5.58 12.31 -27.68
CA VAL A 392 6.87 12.99 -27.56
C VAL A 392 6.66 14.50 -27.77
N ASP A 393 6.75 15.28 -26.70
CA ASP A 393 6.62 16.74 -26.73
C ASP A 393 7.93 17.43 -26.31
N GLU A 394 7.91 18.77 -26.27
CA GLU A 394 9.08 19.57 -25.87
C GLU A 394 9.57 19.27 -24.45
N ARG A 395 8.67 18.82 -23.55
CA ARG A 395 9.02 18.47 -22.17
C ARG A 395 9.87 17.20 -22.14
N ILE A 396 9.46 16.17 -22.87
CA ILE A 396 10.23 14.92 -23.01
C ILE A 396 11.56 15.18 -23.71
N LEU A 397 11.60 16.05 -24.72
CA LEU A 397 12.85 16.47 -25.35
C LEU A 397 13.78 17.19 -24.36
N GLY A 398 13.25 18.02 -23.46
CA GLY A 398 14.00 18.64 -22.37
C GLY A 398 14.61 17.60 -21.42
N ILE A 399 13.83 16.60 -21.02
CA ILE A 399 14.31 15.48 -20.17
C ILE A 399 15.39 14.67 -20.89
N LEU A 400 15.21 14.37 -22.17
CA LEU A 400 16.21 13.66 -22.98
C LEU A 400 17.52 14.45 -23.09
N LYS A 401 17.44 15.78 -23.30
CA LYS A 401 18.63 16.66 -23.29
C LYS A 401 19.33 16.66 -21.93
N PHE A 402 18.58 16.71 -20.84
CA PHE A 402 19.14 16.59 -19.50
C PHE A 402 19.78 15.23 -19.25
N LEU A 403 19.15 14.13 -19.64
CA LEU A 403 19.76 12.80 -19.55
C LEU A 403 21.05 12.72 -20.38
N CYS A 404 21.11 13.39 -21.52
CA CYS A 404 22.34 13.51 -22.32
C CYS A 404 23.47 14.25 -21.57
N THR A 405 23.18 15.15 -20.62
CA THR A 405 24.25 15.76 -19.80
C THR A 405 24.92 14.75 -18.85
N PHE A 406 24.32 13.58 -18.65
CA PHE A 406 24.92 12.45 -17.95
C PHE A 406 25.38 11.33 -18.89
N ASN A 407 25.50 11.61 -20.19
CA ASN A 407 25.86 10.64 -21.23
C ASN A 407 24.85 9.47 -21.36
N ILE A 408 23.58 9.71 -21.02
CA ILE A 408 22.48 8.78 -21.26
C ILE A 408 21.89 9.10 -22.64
N HIS A 409 22.22 8.29 -23.65
CA HIS A 409 21.71 8.45 -25.00
C HIS A 409 20.48 7.55 -25.24
N ALA A 410 19.38 8.13 -25.72
CA ALA A 410 18.19 7.37 -26.12
C ALA A 410 18.42 6.71 -27.48
N CYS A 411 18.44 5.37 -27.55
CA CYS A 411 18.79 4.68 -28.81
C CYS A 411 17.64 3.90 -29.46
N ARG A 412 16.49 3.65 -28.80
CA ARG A 412 15.35 2.98 -29.45
C ARG A 412 14.01 3.49 -28.96
N VAL A 413 13.18 3.97 -29.88
CA VAL A 413 11.74 4.19 -29.66
C VAL A 413 11.01 2.91 -30.06
N ILE A 414 10.26 2.33 -29.14
CA ILE A 414 9.44 1.13 -29.32
C ILE A 414 7.97 1.58 -29.20
N PRO A 415 7.21 1.60 -30.31
CA PRO A 415 5.79 1.91 -30.24
C PRO A 415 5.03 0.75 -29.59
N TYR A 416 4.29 1.02 -28.51
CA TYR A 416 3.27 0.10 -28.01
C TYR A 416 2.11 0.16 -29.03
N HIS A 417 1.82 -0.96 -29.70
CA HIS A 417 0.79 -1.11 -30.77
C HIS A 417 1.10 -0.79 -32.24
N GLY A 418 2.37 -0.73 -32.68
CA GLY A 418 2.66 -0.98 -34.10
C GLY A 418 2.09 0.02 -35.13
N TYR A 419 1.83 1.27 -34.74
CA TYR A 419 1.60 2.36 -35.70
C TYR A 419 2.82 3.28 -35.73
N ILE A 420 3.49 3.30 -36.88
CA ILE A 420 4.64 4.17 -37.19
C ILE A 420 4.13 5.46 -37.81
N HIS A 421 4.69 6.61 -37.40
CA HIS A 421 5.48 7.47 -38.31
C HIS A 421 6.13 8.62 -37.55
N TRP A 422 7.43 8.50 -37.24
CA TRP A 422 8.42 9.55 -37.50
C TRP A 422 9.75 8.88 -37.88
N THR A 423 10.26 9.26 -39.05
CA THR A 423 11.58 8.87 -39.57
C THR A 423 12.66 9.70 -38.89
N LEU A 424 13.44 9.11 -37.99
CA LEU A 424 14.79 9.60 -37.68
C LEU A 424 15.76 8.84 -38.59
N ASN A 425 16.08 9.49 -39.70
CA ASN A 425 17.01 8.98 -40.69
C ASN A 425 18.40 8.85 -40.04
N LYS A 426 19.01 7.68 -40.19
CA LYS A 426 20.41 7.43 -39.83
C LYS A 426 21.32 8.27 -40.74
N SER A 427 21.54 9.55 -40.44
CA SER A 427 22.64 10.35 -41.02
C SER A 427 22.63 11.81 -40.54
N SER A 428 23.00 12.06 -39.27
CA SER A 428 23.50 13.36 -38.75
C SER A 428 23.43 13.28 -37.21
N LEU A 429 24.46 13.00 -36.43
CA LEU A 429 25.73 13.72 -36.33
C LEU A 429 25.51 15.24 -36.50
N TRP A 430 25.55 15.96 -35.38
CA TRP A 430 25.56 17.42 -35.18
C TRP A 430 24.23 18.16 -35.31
N PHE A 431 23.88 18.90 -34.26
CA PHE A 431 23.40 20.28 -34.41
C PHE A 431 24.03 21.15 -33.32
N ASN A 432 24.95 22.01 -33.75
CA ASN A 432 25.38 23.22 -33.03
C ASN A 432 24.27 24.27 -33.14
N VAL A 433 23.78 24.78 -32.00
CA VAL A 433 23.89 26.14 -31.43
C VAL A 433 22.92 26.22 -30.25
#